data_AF-A0A8S9WDN2-F1
#
_entry.id   AF-A0A8S9WDN2-F1
#
_cell.length_a   1.000
_cell.length_b   1.000
_cell.length_c   1.000
_cell.angle_alpha   90.00
_cell.angle_beta   90.00
_cell.angle_gamma   90.00
#
_symmetry.space_group_name_H-M   'P 1'
#
loop_
_entity.id
_entity.type
_entity.pdbx_description
1 polymer ?
#
loop_
_entity_poly.entity_id
_entity_poly.type
_entity_poly.pdbx_seq_one_letter_code
_entity_poly.pdbx_strand_id
1 'polypeptide(L)'
;MICDNDIFENHDGIYLYNSNNNLIYHNNLRDNTEQAYDNTGTNSWDNGATEGGNYWSDHSSCIGNPSDGSQPYYIDSEGIDHYPFQDPNGWLEENIAPVASFTYSPVNPVVDQTVAFDLSSSYDPDGQIVYYHLLFGDGAETEGAWPTTGHSYSSAGNYTVTLTVTDDGGTTDTASKVVAVIAPQGNDFDTRQSENPYPSIPGTDTGTITPSQDITVQKLYTYPCAGTGGHTESVRISG
;
A
#
# COMPACT_ATOMS: atom_id res chain seq x y z
N MET A 1 27.75 -14.09 18.00
CA MET A 1 27.43 -12.90 17.21
C MET A 1 27.03 -11.82 18.17
N ILE A 2 27.65 -10.64 18.06
CA ILE A 2 27.36 -9.46 18.87
C ILE A 2 27.10 -8.34 17.86
N CYS A 3 25.84 -7.99 17.67
CA CYS A 3 25.43 -6.94 16.73
C CYS A 3 24.20 -6.20 17.25
N ASP A 4 23.94 -5.02 16.69
CA ASP A 4 22.79 -4.16 16.97
C ASP A 4 22.70 -3.68 18.42
N ASN A 5 23.86 -3.44 19.04
CA ASN A 5 23.94 -2.93 20.41
C ASN A 5 24.39 -1.47 20.44
N ASP A 6 23.86 -0.71 21.39
CA ASP A 6 24.36 0.61 21.75
C ASP A 6 25.03 0.55 23.12
N ILE A 7 26.37 0.58 23.12
CA ILE A 7 27.23 0.30 24.27
C ILE A 7 27.99 1.56 24.63
N PHE A 8 27.54 2.23 25.69
CA PHE A 8 28.08 3.54 26.04
C PHE A 8 28.24 3.79 27.54
N GLU A 9 29.16 4.70 27.88
CA GLU A 9 29.45 5.15 29.25
C GLU A 9 29.85 4.02 30.23
N ASN A 10 30.48 2.95 29.72
CA ASN A 10 31.00 1.86 30.54
C ASN A 10 32.51 2.01 30.80
N HIS A 11 33.02 1.23 31.76
CA HIS A 11 34.46 1.04 31.86
C HIS A 11 34.98 0.34 30.60
N ASP A 12 34.44 -0.85 30.30
CA ASP A 12 34.73 -1.60 29.09
C ASP A 12 33.46 -1.68 28.23
N GLY A 13 33.57 -1.41 26.93
CA GLY A 13 32.46 -1.57 25.99
C GLY A 13 32.21 -3.06 25.70
N ILE A 14 33.03 -3.66 24.82
CA ILE A 14 33.00 -5.11 24.57
C ILE A 14 34.30 -5.74 25.10
N TYR A 15 34.19 -6.65 26.07
CA TYR A 15 35.34 -7.32 26.68
C TYR A 15 35.33 -8.82 26.35
N LEU A 16 36.24 -9.24 25.45
CA LEU A 16 36.42 -10.62 25.04
C LEU A 16 37.68 -11.20 25.66
N TYR A 17 37.50 -12.16 26.58
CA TYR A 17 38.60 -12.87 27.23
C TYR A 17 38.53 -14.36 26.93
N ASN A 18 39.57 -14.90 26.29
CA ASN A 18 39.65 -16.29 25.83
C ASN A 18 38.41 -16.72 24.99
N SER A 19 37.80 -15.78 24.28
CA SER A 19 36.58 -15.99 23.48
C SER A 19 36.95 -15.97 22.01
N ASN A 20 36.55 -16.95 21.22
CA ASN A 20 37.07 -17.15 19.86
C ASN A 20 35.94 -17.26 18.83
N ASN A 21 36.23 -16.92 17.57
CA ASN A 21 35.31 -17.05 16.42
C ASN A 21 33.97 -16.32 16.60
N ASN A 22 33.97 -15.20 17.32
CA ASN A 22 32.81 -14.32 17.38
C ASN A 22 32.80 -13.38 16.18
N LEU A 23 31.60 -13.06 15.68
CA LEU A 23 31.37 -12.01 14.70
C LEU A 23 30.76 -10.81 15.44
N ILE A 24 31.41 -9.65 15.35
CA ILE A 24 31.07 -8.40 16.02
C ILE A 24 30.99 -7.28 14.98
N TYR A 25 29.80 -6.76 14.73
CA TYR A 25 29.54 -5.70 13.74
C TYR A 25 28.24 -4.99 14.11
N HIS A 26 27.98 -3.81 13.57
CA HIS A 26 26.78 -3.00 13.83
C HIS A 26 26.56 -2.66 15.31
N ASN A 27 27.66 -2.46 16.05
CA ASN A 27 27.59 -1.97 17.43
C ASN A 27 28.08 -0.53 17.53
N ASN A 28 27.42 0.25 18.38
CA ASN A 28 27.80 1.60 18.75
C ASN A 28 28.67 1.55 20.00
N LEU A 29 29.98 1.76 19.89
CA LEU A 29 30.90 1.83 21.02
C LEU A 29 31.23 3.30 21.31
N ARG A 30 30.57 3.86 22.34
CA ARG A 30 30.53 5.31 22.56
C ARG A 30 30.93 5.67 23.99
N ASP A 31 31.92 6.55 24.15
CA ASP A 31 32.27 7.11 25.46
C ASP A 31 32.59 6.06 26.55
N ASN A 32 33.08 4.87 26.17
CA ASN A 32 33.61 3.88 27.12
C ASN A 32 35.07 4.23 27.49
N THR A 33 35.54 3.81 28.66
CA THR A 33 36.95 4.02 29.04
C THR A 33 37.89 3.21 28.15
N GLU A 34 37.52 1.96 27.87
CA GLU A 34 38.09 1.10 26.85
C GLU A 34 36.95 0.65 25.92
N GLN A 35 36.97 1.04 24.64
CA GLN A 35 35.89 0.71 23.72
C GLN A 35 35.73 -0.79 23.55
N ALA A 36 36.85 -1.48 23.31
CA ALA A 36 36.87 -2.92 23.16
C ALA A 36 38.19 -3.49 23.67
N TYR A 37 38.09 -4.69 24.22
CA TYR A 37 39.22 -5.53 24.56
C TYR A 37 39.03 -6.89 23.89
N ASP A 38 40.03 -7.32 23.16
CA ASP A 38 40.17 -8.68 22.67
C ASP A 38 41.55 -9.19 23.11
N ASN A 39 41.66 -10.48 23.40
CA ASN A 39 42.96 -11.10 23.70
C ASN A 39 43.19 -12.37 22.87
N THR A 40 42.42 -12.50 21.80
CA THR A 40 42.42 -13.65 20.91
C THR A 40 42.31 -13.17 19.46
N GLY A 41 43.23 -13.56 18.58
CA GLY A 41 43.17 -13.15 17.18
C GLY A 41 42.22 -13.93 16.28
N THR A 42 41.09 -14.40 16.80
CA THR A 42 40.13 -15.17 15.98
C THR A 42 38.72 -14.58 15.91
N ASN A 43 38.46 -13.48 16.62
CA ASN A 43 37.18 -12.78 16.47
C ASN A 43 37.24 -11.82 15.26
N SER A 44 36.11 -11.68 14.57
CA SER A 44 35.94 -10.74 13.46
C SER A 44 35.20 -9.52 13.98
N TRP A 45 35.79 -8.34 13.79
CA TRP A 45 35.22 -7.04 14.22
C TRP A 45 34.56 -6.27 13.07
N ASP A 46 34.37 -6.94 11.94
CA ASP A 46 33.54 -6.49 10.85
C ASP A 46 32.91 -7.69 10.13
N ASN A 47 31.90 -7.40 9.30
CA ASN A 47 31.23 -8.36 8.43
C ASN A 47 31.54 -8.09 6.94
N GLY A 48 32.76 -7.61 6.66
CA GLY A 48 33.22 -7.29 5.32
C GLY A 48 32.78 -5.91 4.81
N ALA A 49 33.22 -5.55 3.60
CA ALA A 49 33.09 -4.19 3.06
C ALA A 49 31.66 -3.73 2.80
N THR A 50 30.73 -4.66 2.57
CA THR A 50 29.32 -4.32 2.27
C THR A 50 28.53 -4.05 3.54
N GLU A 51 28.63 -4.97 4.50
CA GLU A 51 27.90 -4.90 5.77
C GLU A 51 28.60 -3.96 6.74
N GLY A 52 29.92 -3.81 6.65
CA GLY A 52 30.70 -2.94 7.52
C GLY A 52 31.05 -3.54 8.87
N GLY A 53 31.61 -2.68 9.72
CA GLY A 53 32.09 -2.98 11.05
C GLY A 53 31.26 -2.38 12.16
N ASN A 54 31.88 -1.60 13.03
CA ASN A 54 31.27 -0.96 14.19
C ASN A 54 31.52 0.55 14.16
N TYR A 55 30.75 1.31 14.93
CA TYR A 55 31.05 2.73 15.19
C TYR A 55 31.88 2.86 16.46
N TRP A 56 32.90 3.70 16.39
CA TRP A 56 33.87 3.94 17.47
C TRP A 56 33.95 5.44 17.74
N SER A 57 33.43 5.90 18.88
CA SER A 57 33.35 7.35 19.17
C SER A 57 34.71 8.07 19.27
N ASP A 58 35.79 7.33 19.53
CA ASP A 58 37.16 7.83 19.58
C ASP A 58 37.88 7.74 18.21
N HIS A 59 37.27 7.10 17.20
CA HIS A 59 37.81 7.00 15.84
C HIS A 59 37.39 8.17 14.95
N SER A 60 37.68 9.38 15.41
CA SER A 60 37.31 10.64 14.72
C SER A 60 37.86 10.79 13.30
N SER A 61 38.79 9.93 12.87
CA SER A 61 39.38 9.97 11.54
C SER A 61 38.55 9.24 10.48
N CYS A 62 37.60 8.39 10.88
CA CYS A 62 36.80 7.56 9.98
C CYS A 62 35.94 8.38 9.01
N ILE A 63 35.93 7.99 7.74
CA ILE A 63 35.11 8.57 6.68
C ILE A 63 34.39 7.45 5.93
N GLY A 64 33.07 7.60 5.78
CA GLY A 64 32.20 6.63 5.10
C GLY A 64 31.42 5.71 6.04
N ASN A 65 30.31 5.18 5.53
CA ASN A 65 29.41 4.28 6.24
C ASN A 65 28.98 3.12 5.30
N PRO A 66 29.66 1.97 5.35
CA PRO A 66 30.93 1.73 6.03
C PRO A 66 32.09 2.48 5.35
N SER A 67 33.21 2.65 6.07
CA SER A 67 34.44 3.16 5.46
C SER A 67 34.95 2.21 4.36
N ASP A 68 35.76 2.71 3.44
CA ASP A 68 36.27 1.95 2.30
C ASP A 68 37.44 1.00 2.63
N GLY A 69 37.71 0.78 3.91
CA GLY A 69 38.84 -0.02 4.39
C GLY A 69 40.16 0.76 4.54
N SER A 70 40.20 2.04 4.15
CA SER A 70 41.42 2.85 4.26
C SER A 70 41.74 3.31 5.69
N GLN A 71 40.77 3.20 6.61
CA GLN A 71 40.86 3.72 7.98
C GLN A 71 40.37 2.69 9.01
N PRO A 72 41.05 1.53 9.12
CA PRO A 72 40.65 0.50 10.06
C PRO A 72 40.76 0.97 11.51
N TYR A 73 39.93 0.41 12.38
CA TYR A 73 40.05 0.56 13.82
C TYR A 73 40.75 -0.68 14.40
N TYR A 74 41.83 -0.46 15.17
CA TYR A 74 42.61 -1.54 15.77
C TYR A 74 42.19 -1.72 17.23
N ILE A 75 41.68 -2.89 17.57
CA ILE A 75 41.31 -3.26 18.94
C ILE A 75 42.56 -3.74 19.68
N ASP A 76 43.30 -4.68 19.07
CA ASP A 76 44.58 -5.18 19.57
C ASP A 76 45.52 -5.52 18.39
N SER A 77 46.51 -6.40 18.59
CA SER A 77 47.45 -6.82 17.54
C SER A 77 46.85 -7.69 16.43
N GLU A 78 45.69 -8.32 16.65
CA GLU A 78 45.05 -9.27 15.74
C GLU A 78 43.55 -8.95 15.49
N GLY A 79 42.87 -8.27 16.41
CA GLY A 79 41.52 -7.74 16.31
C GLY A 79 41.49 -6.41 15.58
N ILE A 80 40.93 -6.42 14.38
CA ILE A 80 40.82 -5.25 13.50
C ILE A 80 39.39 -5.17 13.00
N ASP A 81 38.78 -4.01 13.15
CA ASP A 81 37.61 -3.62 12.37
C ASP A 81 38.12 -2.93 11.10
N HIS A 82 37.99 -3.60 9.96
CA HIS A 82 38.49 -3.07 8.70
C HIS A 82 37.60 -1.97 8.13
N TYR A 83 36.30 -2.00 8.45
CA TYR A 83 35.29 -1.18 7.79
C TYR A 83 34.44 -0.41 8.81
N PRO A 84 35.05 0.38 9.71
CA PRO A 84 34.31 1.11 10.73
C PRO A 84 33.36 2.12 10.11
N PHE A 85 32.32 2.49 10.87
CA PHE A 85 31.36 3.51 10.51
C PHE A 85 31.81 4.89 10.98
N GLN A 86 31.63 5.90 10.14
CA GLN A 86 31.89 7.30 10.47
C GLN A 86 30.89 7.86 11.48
N ASP A 87 29.65 7.36 11.46
CA ASP A 87 28.60 7.82 12.37
C ASP A 87 27.85 6.65 13.02
N PRO A 88 27.20 6.88 14.18
CA PRO A 88 26.58 5.81 14.95
C PRO A 88 25.32 5.20 14.31
N ASN A 89 24.85 5.79 13.21
CA ASN A 89 23.72 5.29 12.44
C ASN A 89 24.18 4.72 11.10
N GLY A 90 25.50 4.55 10.88
CA GLY A 90 26.04 4.23 9.57
C GLY A 90 25.63 2.87 9.00
N TRP A 91 25.18 1.94 9.85
CA TRP A 91 24.60 0.65 9.46
C TRP A 91 23.09 0.59 9.52
N LEU A 92 22.43 1.64 10.03
CA LEU A 92 21.00 1.75 9.88
C LEU A 92 20.78 2.05 8.40
N GLU A 93 20.37 1.04 7.61
CA GLU A 93 19.75 1.34 6.33
C GLU A 93 18.60 2.30 6.62
N GLU A 94 18.74 3.56 6.22
CA GLU A 94 17.68 4.54 6.36
C GLU A 94 16.52 4.04 5.52
N ASN A 95 15.55 3.41 6.17
CA ASN A 95 14.40 2.83 5.48
C ASN A 95 13.72 3.91 4.63
N ILE A 96 13.78 3.74 3.32
CA ILE A 96 13.18 4.65 2.36
C ILE A 96 11.67 4.41 2.41
N ALA A 97 10.89 5.50 2.49
CA ALA A 97 9.45 5.35 2.52
C ALA A 97 8.91 4.62 1.28
N PRO A 98 7.86 3.79 1.43
CA PRO A 98 7.29 3.06 0.32
C PRO A 98 6.61 4.04 -0.64
N VAL A 99 6.21 3.56 -1.80
CA VAL A 99 5.44 4.32 -2.78
C VAL A 99 4.06 3.70 -2.92
N ALA A 100 3.04 4.43 -2.47
CA ALA A 100 1.64 4.02 -2.58
C ALA A 100 1.12 4.25 -4.00
N SER A 101 0.54 3.21 -4.61
CA SER A 101 -0.15 3.36 -5.90
C SER A 101 -1.21 2.29 -6.08
N PHE A 102 -2.37 2.69 -6.60
CA PHE A 102 -3.44 1.75 -6.93
C PHE A 102 -4.23 2.14 -8.18
N THR A 103 -4.94 1.17 -8.73
CA THR A 103 -5.96 1.35 -9.77
C THR A 103 -7.29 0.77 -9.31
N TYR A 104 -8.36 1.10 -10.03
CA TYR A 104 -9.68 0.54 -9.77
C TYR A 104 -10.44 0.31 -11.07
N SER A 105 -11.39 -0.63 -11.05
CA SER A 105 -12.23 -0.97 -12.19
C SER A 105 -13.62 -1.39 -11.72
N PRO A 106 -14.69 -1.00 -12.44
CA PRO A 106 -14.69 -0.17 -13.66
C PRO A 106 -14.40 1.31 -13.37
N VAL A 107 -14.04 2.07 -14.40
CA VAL A 107 -13.76 3.53 -14.29
C VAL A 107 -15.01 4.34 -13.95
N ASN A 108 -16.18 3.86 -14.40
CA ASN A 108 -17.49 4.48 -14.16
C ASN A 108 -18.45 3.46 -13.50
N PRO A 109 -18.26 3.13 -12.21
CA PRO A 109 -19.14 2.20 -11.52
C PRO A 109 -20.54 2.79 -11.32
N VAL A 110 -21.56 1.96 -11.40
CA VAL A 110 -22.93 2.32 -11.01
C VAL A 110 -23.19 1.95 -9.55
N VAL A 111 -24.23 2.53 -8.95
CA VAL A 111 -24.68 2.15 -7.59
C VAL A 111 -24.80 0.63 -7.45
N ASP A 112 -24.37 0.12 -6.30
CA ASP A 112 -24.31 -1.30 -5.91
C ASP A 112 -23.39 -2.20 -6.76
N GLN A 113 -22.73 -1.66 -7.80
CA GLN A 113 -21.71 -2.39 -8.56
C GLN A 113 -20.42 -2.50 -7.75
N THR A 114 -19.86 -3.71 -7.67
CA THR A 114 -18.55 -3.92 -7.06
C THR A 114 -17.44 -3.27 -7.89
N VAL A 115 -16.69 -2.38 -7.25
CA VAL A 115 -15.45 -1.79 -7.72
C VAL A 115 -14.31 -2.64 -7.20
N ALA A 116 -13.51 -3.21 -8.11
CA ALA A 116 -12.29 -3.91 -7.77
C ALA A 116 -11.13 -2.90 -7.67
N PHE A 117 -10.37 -2.95 -6.59
CA PHE A 117 -9.17 -2.15 -6.35
C PHE A 117 -7.94 -3.04 -6.44
N ASP A 118 -6.95 -2.59 -7.22
CA ASP A 118 -5.66 -3.25 -7.41
C ASP A 118 -4.55 -2.33 -6.90
N LEU A 119 -3.93 -2.76 -5.80
CA LEU A 119 -2.89 -2.06 -5.04
C LEU A 119 -1.48 -2.56 -5.40
N SER A 120 -1.36 -3.55 -6.30
CA SER A 120 -0.12 -4.25 -6.63
C SER A 120 0.95 -3.38 -7.30
N SER A 121 0.58 -2.17 -7.73
CA SER A 121 1.53 -1.17 -8.25
C SER A 121 2.29 -0.42 -7.14
N SER A 122 1.92 -0.60 -5.88
CA SER A 122 2.70 -0.08 -4.75
C SER A 122 3.98 -0.88 -4.59
N TYR A 123 5.07 -0.23 -4.19
CA TYR A 123 6.36 -0.89 -3.97
C TYR A 123 7.17 -0.17 -2.90
N ASP A 124 8.18 -0.84 -2.38
CA ASP A 124 9.13 -0.26 -1.45
C ASP A 124 10.54 -0.29 -2.07
N PRO A 125 11.31 0.83 -2.08
CA PRO A 125 12.58 0.90 -2.80
C PRO A 125 13.70 0.01 -2.24
N ASP A 126 13.70 -0.23 -0.94
CA ASP A 126 14.74 -0.94 -0.18
C ASP A 126 14.20 -2.11 0.65
N GLY A 127 12.88 -2.27 0.78
CA GLY A 127 12.26 -3.40 1.44
C GLY A 127 11.03 -3.95 0.71
N GLN A 128 9.99 -4.26 1.48
CA GLN A 128 8.74 -4.85 1.00
C GLN A 128 7.53 -4.31 1.77
N ILE A 129 6.42 -4.10 1.05
CA ILE A 129 5.15 -3.71 1.67
C ILE A 129 4.56 -4.88 2.45
N VAL A 130 4.33 -4.68 3.75
CA VAL A 130 3.77 -5.69 4.67
C VAL A 130 2.30 -5.43 5.00
N TYR A 131 1.79 -4.22 4.76
CA TYR A 131 0.44 -3.85 5.15
C TYR A 131 -0.19 -2.81 4.22
N TYR A 132 -1.50 -2.97 3.99
CA TYR A 132 -2.33 -2.05 3.21
C TYR A 132 -3.55 -1.65 4.04
N HIS A 133 -3.92 -0.38 4.04
CA HIS A 133 -5.16 0.14 4.62
C HIS A 133 -5.85 1.05 3.61
N LEU A 134 -7.11 0.76 3.30
CA LEU A 134 -7.90 1.48 2.32
C LEU A 134 -9.13 2.09 2.98
N LEU A 135 -9.27 3.41 2.88
CA LEU A 135 -10.47 4.15 3.23
C LEU A 135 -11.28 4.39 1.94
N PHE A 136 -12.51 3.88 1.87
CA PHE A 136 -13.33 3.98 0.64
C PHE A 136 -13.99 5.36 0.46
N GLY A 137 -13.97 6.22 1.48
CA GLY A 137 -14.51 7.58 1.42
C GLY A 137 -16.02 7.71 1.66
N ASP A 138 -16.71 6.60 1.93
CA ASP A 138 -18.10 6.54 2.39
C ASP A 138 -18.24 6.17 3.88
N GLY A 139 -17.10 6.07 4.57
CA GLY A 139 -17.01 5.64 5.97
C GLY A 139 -16.65 4.17 6.14
N ALA A 140 -16.64 3.36 5.07
CA ALA A 140 -16.09 2.01 5.11
C ALA A 140 -14.57 2.00 4.91
N GLU A 141 -13.92 0.97 5.45
CA GLU A 141 -12.49 0.73 5.33
C GLU A 141 -12.16 -0.77 5.25
N THR A 142 -10.96 -1.09 4.79
CA THR A 142 -10.42 -2.46 4.82
C THR A 142 -8.91 -2.42 5.00
N GLU A 143 -8.35 -3.47 5.59
CA GLU A 143 -6.92 -3.57 5.89
C GLU A 143 -6.41 -5.00 5.80
N GLY A 144 -5.11 -5.15 5.57
CA GLY A 144 -4.41 -6.45 5.61
C GLY A 144 -3.25 -6.55 4.62
N ALA A 145 -2.72 -7.76 4.48
CA ALA A 145 -1.55 -8.06 3.63
C ALA A 145 -1.98 -8.61 2.26
N TRP A 146 -2.84 -7.89 1.55
CA TRP A 146 -3.39 -8.31 0.26
C TRP A 146 -3.34 -7.15 -0.74
N PRO A 147 -2.85 -7.38 -1.98
CA PRO A 147 -2.74 -6.31 -2.97
C PRO A 147 -4.04 -6.07 -3.75
N THR A 148 -5.15 -6.75 -3.44
CA THR A 148 -6.43 -6.57 -4.13
C THR A 148 -7.61 -6.65 -3.16
N THR A 149 -8.67 -5.87 -3.43
CA THR A 149 -9.91 -5.88 -2.66
C THR A 149 -11.09 -5.37 -3.51
N GLY A 150 -12.31 -5.46 -2.99
CA GLY A 150 -13.52 -4.98 -3.67
C GLY A 150 -14.47 -4.26 -2.72
N HIS A 151 -15.17 -3.24 -3.24
CA HIS A 151 -16.18 -2.48 -2.50
C HIS A 151 -17.32 -2.01 -3.41
N SER A 152 -18.53 -1.88 -2.86
CA SER A 152 -19.70 -1.37 -3.57
C SER A 152 -20.27 -0.16 -2.83
N TYR A 153 -20.69 0.86 -3.57
CA TYR A 153 -21.27 2.08 -3.01
C TYR A 153 -22.80 2.06 -3.17
N SER A 154 -23.53 2.32 -2.09
CA SER A 154 -25.00 2.29 -2.04
C SER A 154 -25.68 3.56 -2.54
N SER A 155 -24.91 4.55 -2.96
CA SER A 155 -25.42 5.84 -3.46
C SER A 155 -24.50 6.40 -4.54
N ALA A 156 -25.07 7.20 -5.44
CA ALA A 156 -24.30 7.91 -6.43
C ALA A 156 -23.55 9.08 -5.78
N GLY A 157 -22.32 9.34 -6.21
CA GLY A 157 -21.47 10.36 -5.61
C GLY A 157 -20.01 10.22 -6.01
N ASN A 158 -19.21 11.19 -5.56
CA ASN A 158 -17.76 11.15 -5.69
C ASN A 158 -17.16 10.72 -4.36
N TYR A 159 -16.46 9.59 -4.35
CA TYR A 159 -15.82 9.02 -3.17
C TYR A 159 -14.31 9.16 -3.27
N THR A 160 -13.67 9.80 -2.30
CA THR A 160 -12.21 9.92 -2.25
C THR A 160 -11.64 8.68 -1.56
N VAL A 161 -11.15 7.74 -2.36
CA VAL A 161 -10.51 6.52 -1.87
C VAL A 161 -9.07 6.86 -1.52
N THR A 162 -8.64 6.50 -0.32
CA THR A 162 -7.27 6.73 0.17
C THR A 162 -6.64 5.41 0.55
N LEU A 163 -5.49 5.11 -0.05
CA LEU A 163 -4.62 4.01 0.29
C LEU A 163 -3.49 4.52 1.19
N THR A 164 -3.24 3.80 2.27
CA THR A 164 -2.01 3.87 3.05
C THR A 164 -1.29 2.53 2.93
N VAL A 165 0.00 2.53 2.61
CA VAL A 165 0.86 1.33 2.62
C VAL A 165 1.90 1.46 3.71
N THR A 166 2.30 0.33 4.30
CA THR A 166 3.37 0.24 5.30
C THR A 166 4.40 -0.80 4.87
N ASP A 167 5.68 -0.46 4.92
CA ASP A 167 6.80 -1.36 4.65
C ASP A 167 7.24 -2.17 5.88
N ASP A 168 8.23 -3.03 5.71
CA ASP A 168 8.84 -3.82 6.78
C ASP A 168 9.75 -3.02 7.72
N GLY A 169 10.20 -1.82 7.32
CA GLY A 169 10.84 -0.85 8.21
C GLY A 169 9.87 -0.01 9.05
N GLY A 170 8.56 -0.19 8.87
CA GLY A 170 7.49 0.48 9.60
C GLY A 170 7.15 1.88 9.11
N THR A 171 7.69 2.34 7.97
CA THR A 171 7.33 3.62 7.38
C THR A 171 6.15 3.50 6.42
N THR A 172 5.54 4.64 6.06
CA THR A 172 4.27 4.66 5.32
C THR A 172 4.23 5.72 4.24
N ASP A 173 3.47 5.44 3.18
CA ASP A 173 3.07 6.42 2.18
C ASP A 173 1.58 6.30 1.83
N THR A 174 1.02 7.35 1.23
CA THR A 174 -0.40 7.44 0.91
C THR A 174 -0.68 7.87 -0.53
N ALA A 175 -1.72 7.30 -1.12
CA ALA A 175 -2.24 7.70 -2.43
C ALA A 175 -3.75 7.84 -2.39
N SER A 176 -4.30 8.82 -3.13
CA SER A 176 -5.75 9.02 -3.21
C SER A 176 -6.25 9.10 -4.66
N LYS A 177 -7.45 8.54 -4.91
CA LYS A 177 -8.17 8.66 -6.19
C LYS A 177 -9.66 8.88 -5.94
N VAL A 178 -10.29 9.67 -6.81
CA VAL A 178 -11.75 9.90 -6.75
C VAL A 178 -12.47 8.85 -7.61
N VAL A 179 -13.35 8.08 -6.99
CA VAL A 179 -14.26 7.16 -7.68
C VAL A 179 -15.61 7.85 -7.85
N ALA A 180 -16.01 8.11 -9.09
CA ALA A 180 -17.30 8.71 -9.43
C ALA A 180 -18.34 7.61 -9.68
N VAL A 181 -19.20 7.36 -8.70
CA VAL A 181 -20.29 6.38 -8.78
C VAL A 181 -21.52 7.07 -9.34
N ILE A 182 -22.05 6.55 -10.44
CA ILE A 182 -23.24 7.11 -11.09
C ILE A 182 -24.50 6.36 -10.67
N ALA A 183 -25.63 7.08 -10.62
CA ALA A 183 -26.91 6.44 -10.43
C ALA A 183 -27.18 5.46 -11.59
N PRO A 184 -27.91 4.35 -11.35
CA PRO A 184 -28.38 3.52 -12.44
C PRO A 184 -29.13 4.42 -13.42
N GLN A 185 -28.76 4.38 -14.71
CA GLN A 185 -29.58 5.05 -15.71
C GLN A 185 -30.93 4.36 -15.69
N GLY A 186 -31.93 5.03 -15.12
CA GLY A 186 -33.31 4.62 -15.29
C GLY A 186 -33.55 4.58 -16.79
N ASN A 187 -33.96 3.42 -17.30
CA ASN A 187 -34.61 3.37 -18.60
C ASN A 187 -35.96 4.07 -18.42
N ASP A 188 -35.94 5.41 -18.31
CA ASP A 188 -37.15 6.20 -18.21
C ASP A 188 -37.81 6.15 -19.58
N PHE A 189 -38.84 5.32 -19.69
CA PHE A 189 -39.69 5.28 -20.86
C PHE A 189 -40.63 6.48 -20.76
N ASP A 190 -40.12 7.68 -21.08
CA ASP A 190 -40.91 8.90 -21.10
C ASP A 190 -41.85 8.89 -22.32
N THR A 191 -43.10 8.47 -22.11
CA THR A 191 -44.15 8.53 -23.15
C THR A 191 -44.67 9.96 -23.39
N ARG A 192 -44.05 10.96 -22.76
CA ARG A 192 -44.44 12.38 -22.68
C ARG A 192 -45.79 12.59 -21.99
N GLN A 193 -45.93 13.74 -21.34
CA GLN A 193 -47.20 14.13 -20.72
C GLN A 193 -48.30 14.28 -21.78
N SER A 194 -49.49 13.82 -21.41
CA SER A 194 -50.77 14.08 -22.06
C SER A 194 -50.97 15.56 -22.40
N GLU A 195 -50.91 15.94 -23.69
CA GLU A 195 -51.37 17.24 -24.16
C GLU A 195 -52.74 17.12 -24.85
N ASN A 196 -53.73 17.85 -24.34
CA ASN A 196 -55.07 17.96 -24.91
C ASN A 196 -55.13 19.15 -25.88
N PRO A 197 -55.61 19.03 -27.14
CA PRO A 197 -56.29 17.90 -27.78
C PRO A 197 -55.33 17.09 -28.65
N TYR A 198 -54.94 15.91 -28.16
CA TYR A 198 -53.94 15.00 -28.70
C TYR A 198 -53.91 14.84 -30.23
N PRO A 199 -52.69 14.70 -30.76
CA PRO A 199 -52.37 13.50 -31.51
C PRO A 199 -51.35 12.67 -30.74
N SER A 200 -51.68 11.41 -30.48
CA SER A 200 -50.65 10.39 -30.34
C SER A 200 -49.79 10.46 -31.61
N ILE A 201 -48.52 10.82 -31.50
CA ILE A 201 -47.60 10.73 -32.63
C ILE A 201 -47.37 9.23 -32.85
N PRO A 202 -47.77 8.64 -33.98
CA PRO A 202 -47.44 7.25 -34.27
C PRO A 202 -45.92 7.14 -34.35
N GLY A 203 -45.32 6.36 -33.45
CA GLY A 203 -43.90 6.10 -33.42
C GLY A 203 -43.66 4.68 -32.97
N THR A 204 -42.72 4.00 -33.62
CA THR A 204 -42.20 2.72 -33.12
C THR A 204 -40.93 3.05 -32.37
N ASP A 205 -40.98 2.94 -31.04
CA ASP A 205 -39.76 3.00 -30.25
C ASP A 205 -39.17 1.59 -30.19
N THR A 206 -38.09 1.37 -30.94
CA THR A 206 -37.41 0.07 -31.00
C THR A 206 -36.25 0.06 -30.02
N GLY A 207 -36.39 -0.72 -28.94
CA GLY A 207 -35.33 -0.94 -27.96
C GLY A 207 -35.38 -2.36 -27.40
N THR A 208 -34.24 -2.86 -26.94
CA THR A 208 -34.16 -4.16 -26.26
C THR A 208 -34.25 -3.92 -24.76
N ILE A 209 -35.27 -4.48 -24.11
CA ILE A 209 -35.35 -4.53 -22.64
C ILE A 209 -34.64 -5.83 -22.20
N THR A 210 -33.50 -5.69 -21.53
CA THR A 210 -32.79 -6.83 -20.93
C THR A 210 -32.93 -6.76 -19.42
N PRO A 211 -33.87 -7.50 -18.81
CA PRO A 211 -34.05 -7.47 -17.37
C PRO A 211 -32.96 -8.29 -16.66
N SER A 212 -32.56 -7.85 -15.47
CA SER A 212 -31.63 -8.57 -14.58
C SER A 212 -32.29 -9.69 -13.77
N GLN A 213 -33.61 -9.88 -13.91
CA GLN A 213 -34.41 -10.89 -13.25
C GLN A 213 -35.61 -11.28 -14.12
N ASP A 214 -36.27 -12.38 -13.80
CA ASP A 214 -37.51 -12.79 -14.48
C ASP A 214 -38.60 -11.73 -14.26
N ILE A 215 -39.23 -11.29 -15.35
CA ILE A 215 -40.39 -10.39 -15.30
C ILE A 215 -41.66 -11.19 -15.60
N THR A 216 -42.68 -11.05 -14.75
CA THR A 216 -44.04 -11.51 -15.06
C THR A 216 -44.89 -10.35 -15.59
N VAL A 217 -45.28 -10.40 -16.86
CA VAL A 217 -46.19 -9.41 -17.46
C VAL A 217 -47.64 -9.84 -17.21
N GLN A 218 -48.30 -9.21 -16.22
CA GLN A 218 -49.64 -9.64 -15.79
C GLN A 218 -50.81 -9.07 -16.63
N LYS A 219 -50.62 -7.94 -17.33
CA LYS A 219 -51.71 -7.33 -18.11
C LYS A 219 -51.21 -6.34 -19.18
N LEU A 220 -51.69 -6.51 -20.41
CA LEU A 220 -51.53 -5.54 -21.49
C LEU A 220 -52.87 -4.80 -21.65
N TYR A 221 -52.90 -3.50 -21.33
CA TYR A 221 -54.11 -2.70 -21.56
C TYR A 221 -54.13 -2.26 -23.03
N THR A 222 -55.12 -2.75 -23.76
CA THR A 222 -55.42 -2.32 -25.13
C THR A 222 -56.85 -1.83 -25.18
N TYR A 223 -57.10 -0.71 -25.86
CA TYR A 223 -58.46 -0.28 -26.23
C TYR A 223 -58.72 -0.60 -27.70
N PRO A 224 -59.94 -1.09 -28.04
CA PRO A 224 -60.30 -1.39 -29.41
C PRO A 224 -60.43 -0.10 -30.22
N CYS A 225 -59.54 0.10 -31.19
CA CYS A 225 -59.70 1.03 -32.29
C CYS A 225 -60.05 0.22 -33.56
N ALA A 226 -61.15 0.57 -34.23
CA ALA A 226 -61.58 -0.13 -35.43
C ALA A 226 -60.54 0.05 -36.55
N GLY A 227 -59.87 -1.03 -36.92
CA GLY A 227 -58.95 -1.09 -38.07
C GLY A 227 -57.45 -1.01 -37.76
N THR A 228 -57.02 -0.85 -36.51
CA THR A 228 -55.58 -0.68 -36.18
C THR A 228 -54.98 -1.74 -35.25
N GLY A 229 -55.75 -2.74 -34.80
CA GLY A 229 -55.21 -3.83 -33.98
C GLY A 229 -54.99 -3.49 -32.50
N GLY A 230 -55.42 -2.30 -32.04
CA GLY A 230 -55.28 -1.84 -30.67
C GLY A 230 -53.94 -1.16 -30.40
N HIS A 231 -53.94 -0.16 -29.50
CA HIS A 231 -52.73 0.51 -29.03
C HIS A 231 -52.36 0.00 -27.64
N THR A 232 -51.07 -0.24 -27.39
CA THR A 232 -50.54 -0.54 -26.05
C THR A 232 -50.27 0.78 -25.34
N GLU A 233 -50.94 1.05 -24.22
CA GLU A 233 -50.84 2.34 -23.52
C GLU A 233 -49.86 2.29 -22.33
N SER A 234 -49.74 1.15 -21.64
CA SER A 234 -48.72 0.95 -20.61
C SER A 234 -48.42 -0.53 -20.40
N VAL A 235 -47.17 -0.81 -20.01
CA VAL A 235 -46.76 -2.10 -19.44
C VAL A 235 -46.44 -1.85 -17.98
N ARG A 236 -47.18 -2.49 -17.07
CA ARG A 236 -46.85 -2.47 -15.65
C ARG A 236 -45.90 -3.63 -15.36
N ILE A 237 -44.65 -3.31 -15.12
CA ILE A 237 -43.60 -4.24 -14.69
C ILE A 237 -43.52 -4.15 -13.17
N SER A 238 -43.70 -5.26 -12.46
CA SER A 238 -43.46 -5.36 -11.02
C SER A 238 -42.47 -6.50 -10.78
N GLY A 239 -41.39 -6.19 -10.05
CA GLY A 239 -40.49 -7.16 -9.45
C GLY A 239 -41.02 -7.69 -8.12
#